data_AF-A0A6B2EPQ5-F1
#
_entry.id   AF-A0A6B2EPQ5-F1
#
_cell.length_a   1.000
_cell.length_b   1.000
_cell.length_c   1.000
_cell.angle_alpha   90.00
_cell.angle_beta   90.00
_cell.angle_gamma   90.00
#
_symmetry.space_group_name_H-M   'P 1'
#
loop_
_entity.id
_entity.type
_entity.pdbx_description
1 polymer ?
#
loop_
_entity_poly.entity_id
_entity_poly.type
_entity_poly.pdbx_seq_one_letter_code
_entity_poly.pdbx_strand_id
1 'polypeptide(L)'
;MFYDLSNSRRFEIAIFVLIFLNMLTMGIEHYNQPHAVFFILEVSNAFFTTVFGLEAIVKIVGLRYHYFTVPWNVFDFLLVLASILGILMEDIMIDLPVSPTLLRVVRVFRIGRILRLIKAAK
;
A
#
# COMPACT_ATOMS: atom_id res chain seq x y z
N MET A 1 -0.13 -9.51 23.32
CA MET A 1 0.95 -8.67 22.73
C MET A 1 0.65 -8.25 21.30
N PHE A 2 0.70 -9.13 20.29
CA PHE A 2 0.40 -8.73 18.89
C PHE A 2 -1.06 -8.28 18.68
N TYR A 3 -2.01 -8.91 19.39
CA TYR A 3 -3.42 -8.50 19.39
C TYR A 3 -3.61 -7.09 19.98
N ASP A 4 -2.97 -6.80 21.11
CA ASP A 4 -3.05 -5.49 21.78
C ASP A 4 -2.37 -4.39 20.97
N LEU A 5 -1.25 -4.71 20.30
CA LEU A 5 -0.57 -3.79 19.39
C LEU A 5 -1.43 -3.48 18.16
N SER A 6 -2.04 -4.50 17.55
CA SER A 6 -2.93 -4.38 16.39
C SER A 6 -4.15 -3.51 16.67
N ASN A 7 -4.73 -3.61 17.88
CA ASN A 7 -5.89 -2.81 18.28
C ASN A 7 -5.50 -1.50 18.98
N SER A 8 -4.21 -1.18 19.07
CA SER A 8 -3.79 0.04 19.75
C SER A 8 -4.10 1.27 18.89
N ARG A 9 -4.80 2.24 19.48
CA ARG A 9 -5.14 3.51 18.81
C ARG A 9 -3.90 4.25 18.28
N ARG A 10 -2.76 4.11 18.95
CA ARG A 10 -1.47 4.69 18.50
C ARG A 10 -0.99 4.07 17.18
N PHE A 11 -1.12 2.75 17.04
CA PHE A 11 -0.75 2.04 15.82
C PHE A 11 -1.68 2.45 14.66
N GLU A 12 -2.99 2.53 14.90
CA GLU A 12 -3.93 2.97 13.86
C GLU A 12 -3.68 4.41 13.40
N ILE A 13 -3.40 5.33 14.33
CA ILE A 13 -3.05 6.72 13.99
C ILE A 13 -1.74 6.77 13.19
N ALA A 14 -0.73 5.98 13.56
CA ALA A 14 0.53 5.93 12.82
C ALA A 14 0.32 5.45 11.38
N ILE A 15 -0.45 4.39 11.17
CA ILE A 15 -0.80 3.88 9.84
C ILE A 15 -1.59 4.92 9.04
N PHE A 16 -2.52 5.62 9.67
CA PHE A 16 -3.29 6.69 9.04
C PHE A 16 -2.39 7.83 8.52
N VAL A 17 -1.44 8.30 9.34
CA VAL A 17 -0.46 9.32 8.93
C VAL A 17 0.36 8.82 7.74
N LEU A 18 0.75 7.55 7.72
CA LEU A 18 1.52 6.97 6.61
C LEU A 18 0.68 6.84 5.32
N ILE A 19 -0.62 6.54 5.43
CA ILE A 19 -1.54 6.56 4.28
C ILE A 19 -1.64 7.97 3.71
N PHE A 20 -1.77 8.98 4.58
CA PHE A 20 -1.82 10.38 4.16
C PHE A 20 -0.53 10.83 3.48
N LEU A 21 0.63 10.49 4.04
CA LEU A 21 1.93 10.77 3.42
C LEU A 21 2.08 10.06 2.06
N ASN A 22 1.64 8.81 1.94
CA ASN A 22 1.67 8.10 0.67
C ASN A 22 0.76 8.76 -0.39
N MET A 23 -0.41 9.26 0.02
CA MET A 23 -1.27 10.05 -0.88
C MET A 23 -0.55 11.32 -1.37
N LEU A 24 0.12 12.05 -0.48
CA LEU A 24 0.88 13.24 -0.88
C LEU A 24 1.97 12.89 -1.89
N THR A 25 2.68 11.77 -1.71
CA THR A 25 3.68 11.33 -2.70
C THR A 25 3.07 11.06 -4.07
N MET A 26 1.86 10.49 -4.13
CA MET A 26 1.16 10.29 -5.41
C MET A 26 0.65 11.60 -6.01
N GLY A 27 0.33 12.60 -5.19
CA GLY A 27 -0.06 13.93 -5.67
C GLY A 27 1.10 14.76 -6.26
N ILE A 28 2.34 14.44 -5.90
CA ILE A 28 3.55 15.09 -6.43
C ILE A 28 3.93 14.53 -7.81
N GLU A 29 3.48 13.32 -8.14
CA GLU A 29 3.79 12.67 -9.41
C GLU A 29 3.27 13.50 -10.59
N HIS A 30 4.19 13.99 -11.42
CA HIS A 30 3.87 14.85 -12.55
C HIS A 30 4.48 14.35 -13.87
N TYR A 31 3.84 14.67 -14.98
CA TYR A 31 4.35 14.36 -16.31
C TYR A 31 5.66 15.12 -16.58
N ASN A 32 6.66 14.45 -17.16
CA ASN A 32 8.03 14.97 -17.36
C ASN A 32 8.76 15.40 -16.07
N GLN A 33 8.78 14.54 -15.06
CA GLN A 33 9.54 14.79 -13.82
C GLN A 33 11.03 14.51 -13.95
N PRO A 34 11.89 15.26 -13.21
CA PRO A 34 13.32 14.98 -13.15
C PRO A 34 13.59 13.56 -12.63
N HIS A 35 14.64 12.91 -13.12
CA HIS A 35 15.02 11.54 -12.72
C HIS A 35 15.16 11.37 -11.20
N ALA A 36 15.66 12.40 -10.50
CA ALA A 36 15.75 12.40 -9.04
C ALA A 36 14.39 12.31 -8.35
N VAL A 37 13.37 13.04 -8.85
CA VAL A 37 12.02 13.02 -8.26
C VAL A 37 11.37 11.66 -8.50
N PHE A 38 11.51 11.11 -9.72
CA PHE A 38 11.02 9.77 -10.03
C PHE A 38 11.59 8.71 -9.07
N PHE A 39 12.92 8.70 -8.87
CA PHE A 39 13.57 7.75 -7.99
C PHE A 39 13.11 7.88 -6.53
N ILE A 40 12.97 9.11 -6.02
CA ILE A 40 12.49 9.35 -4.65
C ILE A 40 11.05 8.85 -4.49
N LEU A 41 10.18 9.08 -5.47
CA LEU A 41 8.80 8.61 -5.45
C LEU A 41 8.70 7.08 -5.49
N GLU A 42 9.53 6.44 -6.31
CA GLU A 42 9.63 4.98 -6.42
C GLU A 42 10.08 4.34 -5.10
N VAL A 43 11.18 4.84 -4.52
CA VAL A 43 11.69 4.40 -3.21
C VAL A 43 10.64 4.63 -2.11
N SER A 44 9.96 5.78 -2.13
CA SER A 44 8.90 6.09 -1.18
C SER A 44 7.73 5.10 -1.32
N ASN A 45 7.32 4.79 -2.54
CA ASN A 45 6.23 3.85 -2.79
C ASN A 45 6.59 2.43 -2.35
N ALA A 46 7.83 1.99 -2.59
CA ALA A 46 8.34 0.72 -2.06
C ALA A 46 8.30 0.71 -0.52
N PHE A 47 8.81 1.76 0.12
CA PHE A 47 8.78 1.92 1.57
C PHE A 47 7.36 1.82 2.15
N PHE A 48 6.40 2.57 1.62
CA PHE A 48 5.01 2.50 2.10
C PHE A 48 4.39 1.12 1.89
N THR A 49 4.69 0.47 0.76
CA THR A 49 4.21 -0.89 0.48
C THR A 49 4.74 -1.88 1.50
N THR A 50 6.03 -1.81 1.84
CA THR A 50 6.64 -2.66 2.88
C THR A 50 6.00 -2.42 4.25
N VAL A 51 5.80 -1.16 4.64
CA VAL A 51 5.17 -0.81 5.92
C VAL A 51 3.75 -1.36 6.03
N PHE A 52 2.92 -1.19 5.00
CA PHE A 52 1.55 -1.74 5.01
C PHE A 52 1.55 -3.27 4.91
N GLY A 53 2.55 -3.86 4.26
CA GLY A 53 2.78 -5.31 4.31
C GLY A 53 3.06 -5.80 5.72
N LEU A 54 3.93 -5.12 6.46
CA LEU A 54 4.21 -5.46 7.86
C LEU A 54 2.97 -5.28 8.75
N GLU A 55 2.19 -4.22 8.54
CA GLU A 55 0.92 -4.03 9.24
C GLU A 55 -0.04 -5.20 9.02
N ALA A 56 -0.24 -5.60 7.75
CA ALA A 56 -1.09 -6.73 7.42
C ALA A 56 -0.59 -8.02 8.10
N ILE A 57 0.72 -8.28 8.11
CA ILE A 57 1.31 -9.43 8.81
C ILE A 57 1.03 -9.38 10.31
N VAL A 58 1.26 -8.23 10.97
CA VAL A 58 0.99 -8.05 12.41
C VAL A 58 -0.48 -8.32 12.72
N LYS A 59 -1.40 -7.80 11.89
CA LYS A 59 -2.84 -8.02 12.06
C LYS A 59 -3.25 -9.47 11.80
N ILE A 60 -2.69 -10.13 10.80
CA ILE A 60 -2.95 -11.54 10.51
C ILE A 60 -2.48 -12.42 11.66
N VAL A 61 -1.28 -12.18 12.22
CA VAL A 61 -0.76 -12.92 13.37
C VAL A 61 -1.59 -12.65 14.62
N GLY A 62 -2.02 -11.41 14.85
CA GLY A 62 -2.81 -11.01 16.02
C GLY A 62 -4.26 -11.52 15.99
N LEU A 63 -4.94 -11.41 14.85
CA LEU A 63 -6.38 -11.69 14.70
C LEU A 63 -6.67 -13.09 14.10
N ARG A 64 -5.67 -13.75 13.48
CA ARG A 64 -5.76 -15.07 12.86
C ARG A 64 -6.96 -15.15 11.90
N TYR A 65 -7.92 -16.05 12.15
CA TYR A 65 -9.12 -16.22 11.31
C TYR A 65 -10.06 -15.01 11.33
N HIS A 66 -10.07 -14.23 12.43
CA HIS A 66 -10.93 -13.04 12.53
C HIS A 66 -10.46 -11.90 11.60
N TYR A 67 -9.22 -11.96 11.09
CA TYR A 67 -8.74 -11.01 10.10
C TYR A 67 -9.58 -11.07 8.81
N PHE A 68 -9.90 -12.27 8.34
CA PHE A 68 -10.61 -12.49 7.08
C PHE A 68 -12.12 -12.26 7.19
N THR A 69 -12.67 -12.20 8.40
CA THR A 69 -14.09 -11.90 8.61
C THR A 69 -14.40 -10.40 8.51
N VAL A 70 -13.38 -9.53 8.60
CA VAL A 70 -13.53 -8.08 8.52
C VAL A 70 -13.25 -7.62 7.08
N PRO A 71 -14.25 -7.17 6.31
CA PRO A 71 -14.08 -6.81 4.90
C PRO A 71 -12.99 -5.75 4.66
N TRP A 72 -12.89 -4.79 5.58
CA TRP A 72 -11.88 -3.73 5.54
C TRP A 72 -10.44 -4.21 5.74
N ASN A 73 -10.22 -5.34 6.41
CA ASN A 73 -8.91 -5.94 6.57
C ASN A 73 -8.54 -6.79 5.33
N VAL A 74 -9.53 -7.47 4.75
CA VAL A 74 -9.36 -8.21 3.49
C VAL A 74 -9.05 -7.27 2.32
N PHE A 75 -9.79 -6.15 2.21
CA PHE A 75 -9.54 -5.13 1.18
C PHE A 75 -8.12 -4.56 1.28
N ASP A 76 -7.69 -4.29 2.50
CA ASP A 76 -6.35 -3.81 2.78
C ASP A 76 -5.26 -4.82 2.38
N PHE A 77 -5.43 -6.08 2.75
CA PHE A 77 -4.54 -7.16 2.34
C PHE A 77 -4.44 -7.28 0.81
N LEU A 78 -5.56 -7.13 0.10
CA LEU A 78 -5.60 -7.14 -1.35
C LEU A 78 -4.83 -5.96 -1.95
N LEU A 79 -4.97 -4.76 -1.37
CA LEU A 79 -4.22 -3.58 -1.81
C LEU A 79 -2.71 -3.75 -1.63
N VAL A 80 -2.27 -4.32 -0.50
CA VAL A 80 -0.86 -4.65 -0.25
C VAL A 80 -0.37 -5.65 -1.30
N LEU A 81 -1.12 -6.73 -1.54
CA LEU A 81 -0.75 -7.75 -2.52
C LEU A 81 -0.65 -7.16 -3.94
N ALA A 82 -1.63 -6.37 -4.36
CA ALA A 82 -1.63 -5.69 -5.66
C ALA A 82 -0.43 -4.73 -5.79
N SER A 83 -0.03 -4.08 -4.70
CA SER A 83 1.11 -3.18 -4.68
C SER A 83 2.44 -3.93 -4.84
N ILE A 84 2.60 -5.06 -4.13
CA ILE A 84 3.78 -5.92 -4.25
C ILE A 84 3.89 -6.50 -5.66
N LEU A 85 2.79 -7.03 -6.20
CA LEU A 85 2.74 -7.51 -7.58
C LEU A 85 3.07 -6.40 -8.57
N GLY A 86 2.60 -5.17 -8.32
CA GLY A 86 2.90 -4.03 -9.15
C GLY A 86 4.38 -3.69 -9.22
N ILE A 87 5.06 -3.68 -8.08
CA ILE A 87 6.52 -3.43 -7.99
C ILE A 87 7.28 -4.56 -8.69
N LEU A 88 6.95 -5.82 -8.39
CA LEU A 88 7.58 -6.98 -9.03
C LEU A 88 7.39 -6.98 -10.55
N MET A 89 6.23 -6.55 -11.04
CA MET A 89 5.97 -6.45 -12.48
C MET A 89 6.78 -5.33 -13.13
N GLU A 90 6.99 -4.18 -12.46
CA GLU A 90 7.89 -3.11 -12.93
C GLU A 90 9.34 -3.63 -13.03
N ASP A 91 9.80 -4.42 -12.07
CA ASP A 91 11.14 -5.04 -12.09
C ASP A 91 11.28 -6.13 -13.19
N ILE A 92 10.24 -6.95 -13.41
CA ILE A 92 10.24 -8.05 -14.39
C ILE A 92 10.06 -7.56 -15.83
N MET A 93 9.66 -6.29 -16.05
CA MET A 93 9.54 -5.71 -17.41
C MET A 93 10.84 -5.76 -18.22
N ILE A 94 11.99 -6.01 -17.56
CA ILE A 94 13.29 -6.14 -18.20
C ILE A 94 13.40 -7.45 -18.99
N ASP A 95 12.68 -8.53 -18.58
CA ASP A 95 12.79 -9.86 -19.18
C ASP A 95 11.52 -10.33 -19.92
N LEU A 96 10.33 -9.76 -19.64
CA LEU A 96 9.09 -10.08 -20.34
C LEU A 96 8.38 -8.82 -20.88
N PRO A 97 7.78 -8.86 -22.09
CA PRO A 97 6.94 -7.79 -22.58
C PRO A 97 5.61 -7.74 -21.79
N VAL A 98 5.60 -6.99 -20.69
CA VAL A 98 4.39 -6.74 -19.89
C VAL A 98 3.49 -5.76 -20.61
N SER A 99 2.19 -6.08 -20.70
CA SER A 99 1.23 -5.21 -21.40
C SER A 99 1.06 -3.86 -20.68
N PRO A 100 1.03 -2.73 -21.41
CA PRO A 100 0.84 -1.39 -20.82
C PRO A 100 -0.53 -1.21 -20.13
N THR A 101 -1.46 -2.14 -20.33
CA THR A 101 -2.74 -2.20 -19.62
C THR A 101 -2.56 -2.66 -18.17
N LEU A 102 -1.65 -3.61 -17.90
CA LEU A 102 -1.38 -4.08 -16.53
C LEU A 102 -0.73 -2.97 -15.68
N LEU A 103 0.18 -2.19 -16.25
CA LEU A 103 0.78 -1.04 -15.58
C LEU A 103 -0.28 0.00 -15.17
N ARG A 104 -1.27 0.25 -16.03
CA ARG A 104 -2.40 1.12 -15.70
C ARG A 104 -3.22 0.57 -14.54
N VAL A 105 -3.47 -0.73 -14.51
CA VAL A 105 -4.20 -1.39 -13.41
C VAL A 105 -3.45 -1.25 -12.08
N VAL A 106 -2.13 -1.48 -12.06
CA VAL A 106 -1.29 -1.30 -10.86
C VAL A 106 -1.40 0.13 -10.32
N ARG A 107 -1.38 1.14 -11.19
CA ARG A 107 -1.55 2.55 -10.80
C ARG A 107 -2.92 2.83 -10.21
N VAL A 108 -3.99 2.19 -10.70
CA VAL A 108 -5.34 2.34 -10.12
C VAL A 108 -5.41 1.75 -8.72
N PHE A 109 -4.78 0.59 -8.49
CA PHE A 109 -4.72 0.00 -7.14
C PHE A 109 -4.00 0.89 -6.12
N ARG A 110 -2.96 1.59 -6.56
CA ARG A 110 -2.26 2.60 -5.75
C ARG A 110 -3.22 3.70 -5.28
N ILE A 111 -4.09 4.22 -6.15
CA ILE A 111 -5.14 5.21 -5.81
C ILE A 111 -6.16 4.61 -4.82
N GLY A 112 -6.44 3.30 -4.91
CA GLY A 112 -7.31 2.58 -3.99
C GLY A 112 -6.90 2.69 -2.51
N ARG A 113 -5.64 3.03 -2.19
CA ARG A 113 -5.18 3.29 -0.83
C ARG A 113 -5.90 4.45 -0.15
N ILE A 114 -6.39 5.43 -0.92
CA ILE A 114 -7.17 6.58 -0.41
C ILE A 114 -8.45 6.10 0.29
N LEU A 115 -9.04 4.99 -0.17
CA LEU A 115 -10.24 4.41 0.44
C LEU A 115 -10.00 3.94 1.87
N ARG A 116 -8.74 3.73 2.29
CA ARG A 116 -8.40 3.40 3.67
C ARG A 116 -8.63 4.58 4.63
N LEU A 117 -8.63 5.83 4.13
CA LEU A 117 -8.99 7.00 4.95
C LEU A 117 -10.46 6.97 5.37
N ILE A 118 -11.35 6.43 4.52
CA ILE A 118 -12.78 6.30 4.83
C ILE A 118 -12.99 5.35 6.01
N LYS A 119 -12.21 4.25 6.07
CA LYS A 119 -12.21 3.34 7.22
C LYS A 119 -11.82 4.05 8.51
N ALA A 120 -10.85 4.96 8.45
CA ALA A 120 -10.35 5.68 9.62
C ALA A 120 -11.25 6.85 10.07
N ALA A 121 -12.12 7.34 9.17
CA ALA A 121 -13.10 8.39 9.46
C ALA A 121 -14.38 7.87 10.13
N LYS A 122 -14.53 6.55 10.31
CA LYS A 122 -15.69 5.90 10.92
C LYS A 122 -15.37 5.44 12.34
#